data_AF-A0A8C9ZE64-F1
#
_entry.id   AF-A0A8C9ZE64-F1
#
_cell.length_a   1.000
_cell.length_b   1.000
_cell.length_c   1.000
_cell.angle_alpha   90.00
_cell.angle_beta   90.00
_cell.angle_gamma   90.00
#
_symmetry.space_group_name_H-M   'P 1'
#
loop_
_entity.id
_entity.type
_entity.pdbx_description
1 polymer ?
#
loop_
_entity_poly.entity_id
_entity_poly.type
_entity_poly.pdbx_seq_one_letter_code
_entity_poly.pdbx_strand_id
1 'polypeptide(L)'
;CFPQVIETFYGYDEEASVDSDGSSLSFHTDRTPDTEPDEVCVREEAEFRYRQLTQEYQALQRAYALLTETSGGNYDPEKEIKVTQPLSKDVKWVEEKQALYQRNQQLVEKVKQMEGEELQLENEIQDARDQNELLEFRILELEERERRSPAINFQPLHFPEGLSPLQLYCEAEGVADIVISELMKKLDILGDNANLSNEEQVVVIQARTVLTLAEKWLESIEVTKSALQQKMLDIESEKDLFSKQKGYLDEELDYRKQSMDQAHKRILELEAMLFEALQQEEHFRMDGFKMEAGLSETLTEEEREGLRKAMDQWKRSVMCELRERDAQILRERMELLQLTQQVNTFSFRHLGHHRCFLFLFLFFSLAFILWS
;
A
#
# COMPACT_ATOMS: atom_id res chain seq x y z
N CYS A 1 -3.89 42.64 -2.55
CA CYS A 1 -5.05 41.75 -2.33
C CYS A 1 -4.56 40.32 -2.50
N PHE A 2 -4.26 39.63 -1.41
CA PHE A 2 -3.89 38.22 -1.42
C PHE A 2 -5.17 37.39 -1.25
N PRO A 3 -5.38 36.29 -2.01
CA PRO A 3 -6.51 35.41 -1.78
C PRO A 3 -6.29 34.62 -0.50
N GLN A 4 -7.32 34.61 0.33
CA GLN A 4 -7.43 33.95 1.61
C GLN A 4 -7.47 32.43 1.39
N VAL A 5 -6.50 31.69 1.96
CA VAL A 5 -6.52 30.23 2.00
C VAL A 5 -7.61 29.82 2.98
N ILE A 6 -8.65 29.16 2.48
CA ILE A 6 -9.70 28.54 3.29
C ILE A 6 -9.20 27.15 3.67
N GLU A 7 -8.77 26.98 4.90
CA GLU A 7 -8.55 25.66 5.50
C GLU A 7 -9.90 24.99 5.74
N THR A 8 -10.17 23.91 5.01
CA THR A 8 -11.31 23.03 5.28
C THR A 8 -10.94 22.12 6.44
N PHE A 9 -11.33 22.52 7.65
CA PHE A 9 -11.26 21.70 8.85
C PHE A 9 -12.34 20.62 8.77
N TYR A 10 -11.94 19.35 8.61
CA TYR A 10 -12.84 18.21 8.72
C TYR A 10 -13.06 17.94 10.21
N GLY A 11 -14.13 18.50 10.77
CA GLY A 11 -14.59 18.19 12.13
C GLY A 11 -15.19 16.79 12.16
N TYR A 12 -14.61 15.91 12.99
CA TYR A 12 -15.31 14.71 13.41
C TYR A 12 -16.27 15.10 14.54
N ASP A 13 -17.55 14.85 14.29
CA ASP A 13 -18.68 15.07 15.18
C ASP A 13 -18.57 14.09 16.36
N GLU A 14 -18.25 14.61 17.56
CA GLU A 14 -18.52 13.91 18.81
C GLU A 14 -19.96 14.21 19.21
N GLU A 15 -20.85 13.21 19.13
CA GLU A 15 -21.71 12.81 20.25
C GLU A 15 -22.67 11.66 19.89
N ALA A 16 -22.86 10.78 20.87
CA ALA A 16 -24.00 9.88 21.10
C ALA A 16 -24.13 8.58 20.27
N SER A 17 -23.46 7.53 20.75
CA SER A 17 -24.09 6.20 20.82
C SER A 17 -23.72 5.52 22.14
N VAL A 18 -24.67 5.56 23.07
CA VAL A 18 -24.66 4.86 24.36
C VAL A 18 -25.41 3.54 24.17
N ASP A 19 -24.87 2.49 24.80
CA ASP A 19 -25.39 1.13 25.01
C ASP A 19 -25.11 0.07 23.93
N SER A 20 -23.99 -0.64 24.10
CA SER A 20 -23.92 -2.06 23.76
C SER A 20 -22.91 -2.79 24.65
N ASP A 21 -23.41 -3.45 25.69
CA ASP A 21 -22.68 -4.44 26.48
C ASP A 21 -22.35 -5.64 25.59
N GLY A 22 -21.14 -5.65 25.05
CA GLY A 22 -20.59 -6.73 24.23
C GLY A 22 -19.16 -7.03 24.63
N SER A 23 -19.01 -7.81 25.70
CA SER A 23 -17.74 -8.36 26.20
C SER A 23 -16.79 -8.74 25.07
N SER A 24 -15.74 -7.94 24.89
CA SER A 24 -14.62 -8.25 24.01
C SER A 24 -13.36 -8.25 24.87
N LEU A 25 -12.81 -9.46 25.03
CA LEU A 25 -11.55 -9.74 25.72
C LEU A 25 -10.47 -8.74 25.31
N SER A 26 -10.01 -7.91 26.24
CA SER A 26 -8.77 -7.17 26.09
C SER A 26 -7.61 -8.15 26.31
N PHE A 27 -6.90 -8.50 25.25
CA PHE A 27 -5.54 -9.01 25.41
C PHE A 27 -4.67 -7.83 25.80
N HIS A 28 -4.59 -7.60 27.11
CA HIS A 28 -3.58 -6.74 27.71
C HIS A 28 -2.22 -7.38 27.40
N THR A 29 -1.49 -6.81 26.45
CA THR A 29 -0.06 -7.09 26.26
C THR A 29 0.73 -6.36 27.33
N ASP A 30 0.54 -6.77 28.58
CA ASP A 30 1.47 -6.44 29.64
C ASP A 30 1.88 -7.77 30.29
N ARG A 31 2.89 -8.39 29.68
CA ARG A 31 3.56 -9.57 30.23
C ARG A 31 4.91 -9.14 30.76
N THR A 32 4.93 -8.82 32.05
CA THR A 32 6.05 -9.16 32.91
C THR A 32 6.19 -10.70 32.93
N PRO A 33 7.42 -11.24 32.85
CA PRO A 33 7.66 -12.65 32.50
C PRO A 33 7.53 -13.63 33.69
N ASP A 34 6.52 -13.48 34.56
CA ASP A 34 6.49 -14.24 35.82
C ASP A 34 5.09 -14.72 36.26
N THR A 35 4.23 -15.11 35.32
CA THR A 35 2.97 -15.80 35.65
C THR A 35 2.99 -17.23 35.09
N GLU A 36 3.26 -18.18 35.98
CA GLU A 36 3.09 -19.62 35.76
C GLU A 36 1.68 -19.90 35.17
N PRO A 37 1.56 -20.73 34.12
CA PRO A 37 0.25 -21.04 33.54
C PRO A 37 -0.59 -21.88 34.53
N ASP A 38 -1.82 -21.47 34.79
CA ASP A 38 -2.78 -22.18 35.65
C ASP A 38 -2.95 -23.64 35.19
N GLU A 39 -2.33 -24.58 35.93
CA GLU A 39 -2.32 -26.04 35.67
C GLU A 39 -3.73 -26.66 35.55
N VAL A 40 -4.76 -25.96 36.04
CA VAL A 40 -6.15 -26.39 35.99
C VAL A 40 -6.72 -26.27 34.58
N CYS A 41 -6.38 -25.22 33.83
CA CYS A 41 -6.92 -24.98 32.48
C CYS A 41 -6.36 -25.97 31.45
N VAL A 42 -5.06 -26.29 31.56
CA VAL A 42 -4.38 -27.27 30.68
C VAL A 42 -4.93 -28.69 30.91
N ARG A 43 -5.32 -29.01 32.15
CA ARG A 43 -5.89 -30.32 32.52
C ARG A 43 -7.29 -30.52 31.94
N GLU A 44 -8.15 -29.51 32.00
CA GLU A 44 -9.50 -29.57 31.44
C GLU A 44 -9.49 -29.72 29.91
N GLU A 45 -8.55 -29.05 29.22
CA GLU A 45 -8.39 -29.19 27.77
C GLU A 45 -7.89 -30.59 27.37
N ALA A 46 -6.96 -31.16 28.14
CA ALA A 46 -6.48 -32.52 27.92
C ALA A 46 -7.58 -33.58 28.14
N GLU A 47 -8.43 -33.41 29.16
CA GLU A 47 -9.57 -34.29 29.39
C GLU A 47 -10.61 -34.21 28.27
N PHE A 48 -10.88 -33.02 27.74
CA PHE A 48 -11.81 -32.85 26.63
C PHE A 48 -11.31 -33.54 25.35
N ARG A 49 -10.02 -33.37 25.02
CA ARG A 49 -9.39 -34.08 23.90
C ARG A 49 -9.41 -35.59 24.05
N TYR A 50 -9.19 -36.10 25.27
CA TYR A 50 -9.25 -37.54 25.54
C TYR A 50 -10.67 -38.11 25.34
N ARG A 51 -11.71 -37.39 25.79
CA ARG A 51 -13.11 -37.79 25.56
C ARG A 51 -13.46 -37.81 24.08
N GLN A 52 -13.04 -36.79 23.33
CA GLN A 52 -13.25 -36.71 21.89
C GLN A 52 -12.55 -37.86 21.14
N LEU A 53 -11.29 -38.13 21.48
CA LEU A 53 -10.52 -39.23 20.88
C LEU A 53 -11.17 -40.61 21.16
N THR A 54 -11.71 -40.80 22.35
CA THR A 54 -12.42 -42.04 22.72
C THR A 54 -13.68 -42.23 21.89
N GLN A 55 -14.42 -41.14 21.61
CA GLN A 55 -15.64 -41.17 20.83
C GLN A 55 -15.36 -41.50 19.35
N GLU A 56 -14.29 -40.91 18.79
CA GLU A 56 -13.80 -41.22 17.43
C GLU A 56 -13.33 -42.66 17.30
N TYR A 57 -12.58 -43.16 18.29
CA TYR A 57 -12.13 -44.55 18.31
C TYR A 57 -13.31 -45.54 18.31
N GLN A 58 -14.36 -45.28 19.08
CA GLN A 58 -15.58 -46.10 19.08
C GLN A 58 -16.37 -46.00 17.77
N ALA A 59 -16.36 -44.84 17.09
CA ALA A 59 -16.96 -44.69 15.78
C ALA A 59 -16.21 -45.52 14.73
N LEU A 60 -14.87 -45.51 14.79
CA LEU A 60 -14.01 -46.29 13.90
C LEU A 60 -14.18 -47.79 14.11
N GLN A 61 -14.26 -48.25 15.36
CA GLN A 61 -14.53 -49.67 15.67
C GLN A 61 -15.90 -50.13 15.12
N ARG A 62 -16.93 -49.27 15.21
CA ARG A 62 -18.24 -49.54 14.61
C ARG A 62 -18.19 -49.60 13.09
N ALA A 63 -17.48 -48.67 12.46
CA ALA A 63 -17.28 -48.68 11.00
C ALA A 63 -16.51 -49.93 10.54
N TYR A 64 -15.49 -50.34 11.29
CA TYR A 64 -14.73 -51.56 11.01
C TYR A 64 -15.60 -52.82 11.16
N ALA A 65 -16.45 -52.89 12.20
CA ALA A 65 -17.41 -53.97 12.38
C ALA A 65 -18.39 -54.08 11.19
N LEU A 66 -18.92 -52.94 10.72
CA LEU A 66 -19.82 -52.89 9.56
C LEU A 66 -19.11 -53.31 8.26
N LEU A 67 -17.85 -52.93 8.08
CA LEU A 67 -17.02 -53.36 6.95
C LEU A 67 -16.71 -54.86 7.00
N THR A 68 -16.48 -55.44 8.18
CA THR A 68 -16.33 -56.88 8.34
C THR A 68 -17.64 -57.65 8.09
N GLU A 69 -18.80 -57.11 8.45
CA GLU A 69 -20.10 -57.71 8.12
C GLU A 69 -20.42 -57.65 6.62
N THR A 70 -20.03 -56.57 5.93
CA THR A 70 -20.26 -56.43 4.48
C THR A 70 -19.25 -57.18 3.62
N SER A 71 -18.06 -57.49 4.13
CA SER A 71 -17.00 -58.22 3.41
C SER A 71 -17.06 -59.75 3.57
N GLY A 72 -18.04 -60.28 4.31
CA GLY A 72 -18.27 -61.73 4.46
C GLY A 72 -18.84 -62.46 3.22
N GLY A 73 -19.11 -61.75 2.12
CA GLY A 73 -19.61 -62.32 0.87
C GLY A 73 -18.65 -62.10 -0.30
N ASN A 74 -17.81 -63.10 -0.59
CA ASN A 74 -17.02 -63.29 -1.82
C ASN A 74 -16.63 -62.00 -2.60
N TYR A 75 -15.65 -61.26 -2.08
CA TYR A 75 -15.01 -60.15 -2.79
C TYR A 75 -13.94 -60.71 -3.74
N ASP A 76 -14.25 -60.78 -5.03
CA ASP A 76 -13.31 -61.17 -6.10
C ASP A 76 -12.72 -59.91 -6.75
N PRO A 77 -11.52 -59.46 -6.34
CA PRO A 77 -10.92 -58.22 -6.83
C PRO A 77 -10.52 -58.28 -8.31
N GLU A 78 -10.50 -59.46 -8.95
CA GLU A 78 -10.11 -59.58 -10.36
C GLU A 78 -11.22 -59.21 -11.35
N LYS A 79 -12.49 -59.23 -10.92
CA LYS A 79 -13.63 -58.92 -11.80
C LYS A 79 -13.99 -57.43 -11.86
N GLU A 80 -13.72 -56.64 -10.82
CA GLU A 80 -13.99 -55.19 -10.85
C GLU A 80 -12.88 -54.38 -11.53
N ILE A 81 -11.62 -54.82 -11.48
CA ILE A 81 -10.50 -54.11 -12.14
C ILE A 81 -10.68 -54.06 -13.67
N LYS A 82 -11.41 -55.03 -14.25
CA LYS A 82 -11.66 -55.06 -15.70
C LYS A 82 -12.88 -54.28 -16.18
N VAL A 83 -13.75 -53.78 -15.31
CA VAL A 83 -15.02 -53.17 -15.73
C VAL A 83 -15.15 -51.68 -15.38
N THR A 84 -14.27 -51.09 -14.57
CA THR A 84 -14.46 -49.69 -14.15
C THR A 84 -13.22 -48.80 -14.08
N GLN A 85 -12.16 -49.06 -14.85
CA GLN A 85 -11.14 -48.03 -15.14
C GLN A 85 -10.59 -48.15 -16.56
N PRO A 86 -10.81 -47.18 -17.45
CA PRO A 86 -10.03 -47.12 -18.68
C PRO A 86 -8.57 -46.85 -18.30
N LEU A 87 -7.62 -47.59 -18.89
CA LEU A 87 -6.16 -47.42 -18.76
C LEU A 87 -5.69 -45.95 -18.75
N SER A 88 -6.46 -45.03 -19.34
CA SER A 88 -6.20 -43.59 -19.38
C SER A 88 -6.34 -42.86 -18.04
N LYS A 89 -7.11 -43.37 -17.06
CA LYS A 89 -7.22 -42.76 -15.72
C LYS A 89 -6.04 -43.13 -14.82
N ASP A 90 -5.58 -44.38 -14.88
CA ASP A 90 -4.38 -44.84 -14.15
C ASP A 90 -3.11 -44.12 -14.61
N VAL A 91 -2.97 -43.89 -15.92
CA VAL A 91 -1.82 -43.14 -16.47
C VAL A 91 -1.81 -41.69 -15.97
N LYS A 92 -2.98 -41.02 -15.94
CA LYS A 92 -3.08 -39.65 -15.41
C LYS A 92 -2.73 -39.56 -13.91
N TRP A 93 -3.17 -40.53 -13.12
CA TRP A 93 -2.85 -40.57 -11.69
C TRP A 93 -1.35 -40.77 -11.44
N VAL A 94 -0.70 -41.64 -12.24
CA VAL A 94 0.76 -41.84 -12.15
C VAL A 94 1.52 -40.56 -12.53
N GLU A 95 1.09 -39.85 -13.58
CA GLU A 95 1.68 -38.57 -14.00
C GLU A 95 1.54 -37.49 -12.91
N GLU A 96 0.35 -37.36 -12.33
CA GLU A 96 0.08 -36.40 -11.25
C GLU A 96 0.89 -36.72 -10.00
N LYS A 97 0.98 -38.00 -9.61
CA LYS A 97 1.83 -38.45 -8.51
C LYS A 97 3.30 -38.11 -8.76
N GLN A 98 3.80 -38.34 -9.96
CA GLN A 98 5.18 -38.01 -10.32
C GLN A 98 5.44 -36.49 -10.25
N ALA A 99 4.50 -35.67 -10.72
CA ALA A 99 4.57 -34.22 -10.63
C ALA A 99 4.56 -33.73 -9.17
N LEU A 100 3.74 -34.34 -8.31
CA LEU A 100 3.72 -34.05 -6.88
C LEU A 100 5.04 -34.42 -6.19
N TYR A 101 5.66 -35.55 -6.54
CA TYR A 101 6.98 -35.92 -6.02
C TYR A 101 8.06 -34.90 -6.41
N GLN A 102 8.07 -34.45 -7.67
CA GLN A 102 9.01 -33.43 -8.13
C GLN A 102 8.80 -32.10 -7.41
N ARG A 103 7.55 -31.67 -7.24
CA ARG A 103 7.23 -30.44 -6.49
C ARG A 103 7.60 -30.55 -5.02
N ASN A 104 7.37 -31.70 -4.38
CA ASN A 104 7.79 -31.93 -3.00
C ASN A 104 9.30 -31.89 -2.86
N GLN A 105 10.05 -32.45 -3.80
CA GLN A 105 11.51 -32.40 -3.79
C GLN A 105 12.01 -30.96 -3.87
N GLN A 106 11.43 -30.14 -4.75
CA GLN A 106 11.74 -28.71 -4.85
C GLN A 106 11.42 -27.96 -3.56
N LEU A 107 10.30 -28.29 -2.89
CA LEU A 107 9.94 -27.68 -1.61
C LEU A 107 10.93 -28.07 -0.51
N VAL A 108 11.37 -29.33 -0.45
CA VAL A 108 12.37 -29.79 0.52
C VAL A 108 13.72 -29.10 0.31
N GLU A 109 14.15 -28.95 -0.94
CA GLU A 109 15.39 -28.20 -1.25
C GLU A 109 15.26 -26.73 -0.85
N LYS A 110 14.10 -26.11 -1.09
CA LYS A 110 13.83 -24.72 -0.69
C LYS A 110 13.80 -24.55 0.83
N VAL A 111 13.24 -25.51 1.57
CA VAL A 111 13.27 -25.49 3.05
C VAL A 111 14.72 -25.54 3.55
N LYS A 112 15.54 -26.46 3.02
CA LYS A 112 16.97 -26.54 3.40
C LYS A 112 17.74 -25.26 3.09
N GLN A 113 17.43 -24.60 1.98
CA GLN A 113 18.01 -23.30 1.66
C GLN A 113 17.60 -22.25 2.69
N MET A 114 16.30 -22.15 3.01
CA MET A 114 15.80 -21.18 4.00
C MET A 114 16.36 -21.44 5.40
N GLU A 115 16.53 -22.70 5.82
CA GLU A 115 17.18 -23.06 7.09
C GLU A 115 18.64 -22.58 7.14
N GLY A 116 19.36 -22.62 6.02
CA GLY A 116 20.72 -22.07 5.92
C GLY A 116 20.75 -20.54 5.99
N GLU A 117 19.81 -19.88 5.32
CA GLU A 117 19.63 -18.43 5.37
C GLU A 117 19.22 -17.96 6.79
N GLU A 118 18.36 -18.70 7.48
CA GLU A 118 17.96 -18.45 8.86
C GLU A 118 19.16 -18.50 9.80
N LEU A 119 19.97 -19.55 9.73
CA LEU A 119 21.18 -19.67 10.55
C LEU A 119 22.18 -18.54 10.25
N GLN A 120 22.30 -18.12 8.99
CA GLN A 120 23.15 -16.98 8.64
C GLN A 120 22.63 -15.68 9.28
N LEU A 121 21.34 -15.40 9.17
CA LEU A 121 20.72 -14.22 9.77
C LEU A 121 20.82 -14.22 11.30
N GLU A 122 20.69 -15.37 11.94
CA GLU A 122 20.89 -15.49 13.39
C GLU A 122 22.30 -15.07 13.82
N ASN A 123 23.32 -15.48 13.06
CA ASN A 123 24.70 -15.06 13.32
C ASN A 123 24.88 -13.54 13.11
N GLU A 124 24.34 -12.99 12.02
CA GLU A 124 24.40 -11.54 11.75
C GLU A 124 23.69 -10.71 12.84
N ILE A 125 22.57 -11.19 13.37
CA ILE A 125 21.86 -10.57 14.49
C ILE A 125 22.71 -10.61 15.76
N GLN A 126 23.40 -11.71 16.04
CA GLN A 126 24.27 -11.82 17.20
C GLN A 126 25.47 -10.87 17.10
N ASP A 127 26.13 -10.82 15.94
CA ASP A 127 27.22 -9.88 15.69
C ASP A 127 26.78 -8.41 15.88
N ALA A 128 25.57 -8.06 15.42
CA ALA A 128 25.00 -6.73 15.60
C ALA A 128 24.70 -6.41 17.08
N ARG A 129 24.27 -7.40 17.88
CA ARG A 129 24.07 -7.23 19.33
C ARG A 129 25.39 -6.98 20.05
N ASP A 130 26.41 -7.77 19.75
CA ASP A 130 27.74 -7.62 20.34
C ASP A 130 28.35 -6.25 20.00
N GLN A 131 28.14 -5.76 18.76
CA GLN A 131 28.52 -4.41 18.37
C GLN A 131 27.75 -3.34 19.16
N ASN A 132 26.43 -3.48 19.32
CA ASN A 132 25.63 -2.52 20.09
C ASN A 132 26.09 -2.43 21.54
N GLU A 133 26.38 -3.56 22.20
CA GLU A 133 26.94 -3.56 23.55
C GLU A 133 28.26 -2.77 23.60
N LEU A 134 29.16 -2.97 22.62
CA LEU A 134 30.40 -2.20 22.54
C LEU A 134 30.16 -0.69 22.37
N LEU A 135 29.16 -0.32 21.56
CA LEU A 135 28.78 1.08 21.37
C LEU A 135 28.27 1.70 22.68
N GLU A 136 27.46 0.97 23.45
CA GLU A 136 26.97 1.43 24.76
C GLU A 136 28.14 1.72 25.72
N PHE A 137 29.14 0.82 25.80
CA PHE A 137 30.32 1.06 26.63
C PHE A 137 31.09 2.32 26.23
N ARG A 138 31.23 2.56 24.93
CA ARG A 138 31.97 3.73 24.43
C ARG A 138 31.17 5.02 24.58
N ILE A 139 29.84 5.00 24.50
CA ILE A 139 28.99 6.14 24.88
C ILE A 139 29.23 6.51 26.34
N LEU A 140 29.15 5.53 27.26
CA LEU A 140 29.40 5.75 28.68
C LEU A 140 30.81 6.32 28.95
N GLU A 141 31.81 5.85 28.19
CA GLU A 141 33.18 6.37 28.28
C GLU A 141 33.28 7.84 27.81
N LEU A 142 32.55 8.20 26.75
CA LEU A 142 32.50 9.56 26.21
C LEU A 142 31.75 10.51 27.16
N GLU A 143 30.63 10.08 27.75
CA GLU A 143 29.88 10.85 28.73
C GLU A 143 30.73 11.16 29.99
N GLU A 144 31.50 10.19 30.50
CA GLU A 144 32.39 10.44 31.64
C GLU A 144 33.57 11.37 31.27
N ARG A 145 34.03 11.35 30.01
CA ARG A 145 35.02 12.32 29.50
C ARG A 145 34.43 13.72 29.38
N GLU A 146 33.20 13.85 28.88
CA GLU A 146 32.49 15.13 28.81
C GLU A 146 32.29 15.73 30.20
N ARG A 147 31.84 14.92 31.17
CA ARG A 147 31.67 15.34 32.57
C ARG A 147 32.97 15.84 33.22
N ARG A 148 34.12 15.35 32.76
CA ARG A 148 35.46 15.77 33.23
C ARG A 148 36.05 16.92 32.43
N SER A 149 35.46 17.27 31.28
CA SER A 149 35.93 18.36 30.43
C SER A 149 35.47 19.70 30.99
N PRO A 150 36.25 20.78 30.83
CA PRO A 150 35.81 22.12 31.19
C PRO A 150 34.53 22.46 30.41
N ALA A 151 33.48 22.88 31.12
CA ALA A 151 32.20 23.20 30.49
C ALA A 151 32.36 24.33 29.46
N ILE A 152 31.97 24.08 28.21
CA ILE A 152 31.72 25.14 27.23
C ILE A 152 30.41 25.81 27.68
N ASN A 153 30.50 27.00 28.26
CA ASN A 153 29.35 27.76 28.74
C ASN A 153 28.59 28.38 27.56
N PHE A 154 27.67 27.62 26.98
CA PHE A 154 26.69 28.19 26.05
C PHE A 154 25.66 29.01 26.83
N GLN A 155 25.58 30.31 26.57
CA GLN A 155 24.54 31.15 27.14
C GLN A 155 23.19 30.77 26.52
N PRO A 156 22.13 30.51 27.31
CA PRO A 156 20.81 30.22 26.76
C PRO A 156 20.27 31.45 26.02
N LEU A 157 20.34 31.42 24.69
CA LEU A 157 19.81 32.45 23.78
C LEU A 157 18.43 32.04 23.27
N HIS A 158 17.56 33.02 23.01
CA HIS A 158 16.28 32.80 22.35
C HIS A 158 16.51 32.60 20.84
N PHE A 159 15.97 31.52 20.26
CA PHE A 159 16.18 31.14 18.86
C PHE A 159 15.04 31.68 17.97
N PRO A 160 15.27 32.72 17.14
CA PRO A 160 14.28 33.16 16.16
C PRO A 160 14.13 32.15 15.00
N GLU A 161 12.94 32.12 14.40
CA GLU A 161 12.60 31.19 13.31
C GLU A 161 13.46 31.47 12.07
N GLY A 162 14.09 30.42 11.52
CA GLY A 162 14.95 30.50 10.33
C GLY A 162 16.45 30.58 10.58
N LEU A 163 16.91 30.70 11.84
CA LEU A 163 18.33 30.61 12.20
C LEU A 163 18.59 29.37 13.06
N SER A 164 19.65 28.63 12.74
CA SER A 164 20.08 27.51 13.57
C SER A 164 20.72 28.01 14.87
N PRO A 165 20.61 27.25 15.97
CA PRO A 165 21.31 27.55 17.21
C PRO A 165 22.81 27.79 17.02
N LEU A 166 23.44 27.02 16.13
CA LEU A 166 24.86 27.17 15.81
C LEU A 166 25.17 28.52 15.15
N GLN A 167 24.33 28.98 14.22
CA GLN A 167 24.49 30.30 13.59
C GLN A 167 24.44 31.43 14.62
N LEU A 168 23.53 31.36 15.61
CA LEU A 168 23.45 32.38 16.66
C LEU A 168 24.70 32.41 17.56
N TYR A 169 25.24 31.25 17.93
CA TYR A 169 26.49 31.21 18.69
C TYR A 169 27.68 31.71 17.87
N CYS A 170 27.76 31.34 16.58
CA CYS A 170 28.78 31.86 15.69
C CYS A 170 28.68 33.38 15.54
N GLU A 171 27.47 33.93 15.32
CA GLU A 171 27.24 35.37 15.25
C GLU A 171 27.58 36.09 16.57
N ALA A 172 27.24 35.51 17.73
CA ALA A 172 27.58 36.06 19.03
C ALA A 172 29.09 36.12 19.28
N GLU A 173 29.84 35.15 18.75
CA GLU A 173 31.32 35.13 18.76
C GLU A 173 31.94 35.95 17.60
N GLY A 174 31.12 36.62 16.77
CA GLY A 174 31.57 37.41 15.62
C GLY A 174 32.13 36.56 14.46
N VAL A 175 31.85 35.25 14.46
CA VAL A 175 32.24 34.30 13.43
C VAL A 175 31.20 34.31 12.33
N ALA A 176 31.49 35.04 11.25
CA ALA A 176 30.72 35.02 10.01
C ALA A 176 31.60 34.53 8.86
N ASP A 177 30.97 33.98 7.82
CA ASP A 177 31.61 33.64 6.54
C ASP A 177 32.85 32.74 6.66
N ILE A 178 32.70 31.60 7.34
CA ILE A 178 33.77 30.60 7.47
C ILE A 178 34.09 30.01 6.10
N VAL A 179 35.23 30.42 5.52
CA VAL A 179 35.75 29.83 4.28
C VAL A 179 36.77 28.75 4.63
N ILE A 180 36.38 27.48 4.49
CA ILE A 180 37.25 26.32 4.82
C ILE A 180 38.60 26.41 4.12
N SER A 181 38.63 26.79 2.84
CA SER A 181 39.87 26.90 2.07
C SER A 181 40.82 27.99 2.61
N GLU A 182 40.28 29.07 3.19
CA GLU A 182 41.10 30.10 3.85
C GLU A 182 41.67 29.60 5.18
N LEU A 183 40.86 28.88 5.97
CA LEU A 183 41.32 28.28 7.23
C LEU A 183 42.36 27.18 7.01
N MET A 184 42.17 26.32 6.01
CA MET A 184 43.15 25.31 5.61
C MET A 184 44.48 25.96 5.24
N LYS A 185 44.45 27.05 4.46
CA LYS A 185 45.67 27.80 4.11
C LYS A 185 46.37 28.40 5.34
N LYS A 186 45.62 28.91 6.31
CA LYS A 186 46.18 29.42 7.59
C LYS A 186 46.80 28.30 8.41
N LEU A 187 46.17 27.12 8.46
CA LEU A 187 46.72 25.95 9.14
C LEU A 187 47.95 25.37 8.46
N ASP A 188 48.04 25.41 7.13
CA ASP A 188 49.24 24.98 6.41
C ASP A 188 50.43 25.89 6.74
N ILE A 189 50.22 27.22 6.75
CA ILE A 189 51.26 28.19 7.17
C ILE A 189 51.69 27.97 8.63
N LEU A 190 50.73 27.68 9.52
CA LEU A 190 51.03 27.36 10.92
C LEU A 190 51.78 26.04 11.06
N GLY A 191 51.41 25.02 10.29
CA GLY A 191 52.07 23.70 10.29
C GLY A 191 53.52 23.73 9.83
N ASP A 192 53.88 24.69 8.96
CA ASP A 192 55.27 24.92 8.53
C ASP A 192 56.14 25.63 9.59
N ASN A 193 55.54 26.10 10.70
CA ASN A 193 56.26 26.79 11.76
C ASN A 193 56.97 25.81 12.71
N ALA A 194 58.31 25.78 12.63
CA ALA A 194 59.15 24.90 13.46
C ALA A 194 59.15 25.21 14.97
N ASN A 195 58.52 26.31 15.41
CA ASN A 195 58.47 26.72 16.81
C ASN A 195 57.27 26.16 17.59
N LEU A 196 56.39 25.38 16.96
CA LEU A 196 55.24 24.77 17.65
C LEU A 196 55.70 23.65 18.60
N SER A 197 55.15 23.65 19.81
CA SER A 197 55.25 22.51 20.72
C SER A 197 54.55 21.27 20.14
N ASN A 198 54.88 20.08 20.66
CA ASN A 198 54.26 18.84 20.21
C ASN A 198 52.73 18.84 20.40
N GLU A 199 52.22 19.47 21.47
CA GLU A 199 50.78 19.60 21.72
C GLU A 199 50.11 20.49 20.66
N GLU A 200 50.72 21.64 20.33
CA GLU A 200 50.22 22.54 19.30
C GLU A 200 50.26 21.90 17.91
N GLN A 201 51.30 21.11 17.60
CA GLN A 201 51.38 20.35 16.35
C GLN A 201 50.23 19.34 16.22
N VAL A 202 49.91 18.62 17.30
CA VAL A 202 48.77 17.69 17.32
C VAL A 202 47.46 18.44 17.09
N VAL A 203 47.26 19.60 17.71
CA VAL A 203 46.06 20.44 17.51
C VAL A 203 45.96 20.92 16.05
N VAL A 204 47.05 21.36 15.43
CA VAL A 204 47.06 21.77 14.01
C VAL A 204 46.70 20.60 13.09
N ILE A 205 47.23 19.40 13.34
CA ILE A 205 46.89 18.19 12.56
C ILE A 205 45.42 17.82 12.72
N GLN A 206 44.90 17.86 13.95
CA GLN A 206 43.49 17.58 14.23
C GLN A 206 42.58 18.59 13.55
N ALA A 207 42.87 19.88 13.65
CA ALA A 207 42.11 20.94 12.99
C ALA A 207 42.08 20.76 11.46
N ARG A 208 43.21 20.40 10.83
CA ARG A 208 43.27 20.10 9.39
C ARG A 208 42.39 18.91 9.02
N THR A 209 42.40 17.86 9.84
CA THR A 209 41.58 16.66 9.63
C THR A 209 40.10 17.01 9.68
N VAL A 210 39.68 17.76 10.71
CA VAL A 210 38.29 18.20 10.87
C VAL A 210 37.84 19.06 9.69
N LEU A 211 38.65 20.03 9.26
CA LEU A 211 38.32 20.87 8.10
C LEU A 211 38.25 20.08 6.80
N THR A 212 39.12 19.09 6.60
CA THR A 212 39.08 18.20 5.43
C THR A 212 37.78 17.37 5.39
N LEU A 213 37.35 16.86 6.54
CA LEU A 213 36.08 16.12 6.64
C LEU A 213 34.88 17.05 6.40
N ALA A 214 34.92 18.27 6.95
CA ALA A 214 33.89 19.28 6.75
C ALA A 214 33.77 19.69 5.27
N GLU A 215 34.88 19.83 4.54
CA GLU A 215 34.88 20.14 3.11
C GLU A 215 34.19 19.05 2.28
N LYS A 216 34.53 17.78 2.54
CA LYS A 216 33.86 16.63 1.89
C LYS A 216 32.37 16.57 2.20
N TRP A 217 32.00 16.87 3.43
CA TRP A 217 30.59 16.93 3.84
C TRP A 217 29.83 18.05 3.13
N LEU A 218 30.41 19.24 3.04
CA LEU A 218 29.81 20.36 2.31
C LEU A 218 29.65 20.04 0.82
N GLU A 219 30.65 19.41 0.19
CA GLU A 219 30.57 18.98 -1.20
C GLU A 219 29.41 17.99 -1.42
N SER A 220 29.28 16.99 -0.53
CA SER A 220 28.16 16.04 -0.56
C SER A 220 26.80 16.73 -0.39
N ILE A 221 26.72 17.72 0.50
CA ILE A 221 25.50 18.52 0.69
C ILE A 221 25.16 19.30 -0.59
N GLU A 222 26.15 19.91 -1.25
CA GLU A 222 25.88 20.69 -2.46
C GLU A 222 25.42 19.80 -3.64
N VAL A 223 25.99 18.59 -3.77
CA VAL A 223 25.53 17.58 -4.73
C VAL A 223 24.08 17.16 -4.46
N THR A 224 23.75 16.84 -3.21
CA THR A 224 22.38 16.42 -2.84
C THR A 224 21.37 17.56 -3.00
N LYS A 225 21.74 18.78 -2.65
CA LYS A 225 20.94 19.99 -2.89
C LYS A 225 20.67 20.20 -4.37
N SER A 226 21.68 20.08 -5.22
CA SER A 226 21.52 20.20 -6.68
C SER A 226 20.58 19.11 -7.23
N ALA A 227 20.73 17.87 -6.75
CA ALA A 227 19.83 16.76 -7.14
C ALA A 227 18.38 17.00 -6.68
N LEU A 228 18.17 17.55 -5.48
CA LEU A 228 16.85 17.91 -4.98
C LEU A 228 16.23 19.05 -5.79
N GLN A 229 17.02 20.07 -6.12
CA GLN A 229 16.57 21.18 -6.96
C GLN A 229 16.14 20.69 -8.35
N GLN A 230 16.89 19.76 -8.96
CA GLN A 230 16.48 19.15 -10.23
C GLN A 230 15.15 18.40 -10.09
N LYS A 231 14.98 17.58 -9.05
CA LYS A 231 13.72 16.87 -8.80
C LYS A 231 12.53 17.82 -8.60
N MET A 232 12.74 18.96 -7.94
CA MET A 232 11.70 19.97 -7.78
C MET A 232 11.26 20.52 -9.15
N LEU A 233 12.20 20.82 -10.04
CA LEU A 233 11.90 21.28 -11.40
C LEU A 233 11.15 20.22 -12.21
N ASP A 234 11.56 18.95 -12.10
CA ASP A 234 10.91 17.85 -12.80
C ASP A 234 9.45 17.70 -12.33
N ILE A 235 9.20 17.74 -11.02
CA ILE A 235 7.85 17.69 -10.43
C ILE A 235 7.00 18.88 -10.89
N GLU A 236 7.57 20.09 -10.93
CA GLU A 236 6.85 21.27 -11.44
C GLU A 236 6.42 21.07 -12.90
N SER A 237 7.30 20.48 -13.73
CA SER A 237 6.99 20.19 -15.13
C SER A 237 5.91 19.10 -15.31
N GLU A 238 5.93 18.05 -14.48
CA GLU A 238 4.90 17.00 -14.46
C GLU A 238 3.55 17.56 -14.01
N LYS A 239 3.54 18.40 -12.97
CA LYS A 239 2.35 19.10 -12.50
C LYS A 239 1.73 19.95 -13.61
N ASP A 240 2.53 20.66 -14.39
CA ASP A 240 2.04 21.45 -15.53
C ASP A 240 1.42 20.55 -16.61
N LEU A 241 2.00 19.38 -16.87
CA LEU A 241 1.44 18.41 -17.81
C LEU A 241 0.11 17.84 -17.32
N PHE A 242 0.02 17.43 -16.05
CA PHE A 242 -1.23 16.97 -15.45
C PHE A 242 -2.31 18.05 -15.46
N SER A 243 -1.92 19.30 -15.26
CA SER A 243 -2.86 20.44 -15.29
C SER A 243 -3.44 20.65 -16.68
N LYS A 244 -2.63 20.49 -17.74
CA LYS A 244 -3.10 20.50 -19.14
C LYS A 244 -4.04 19.33 -19.44
N GLN A 245 -3.67 18.12 -19.03
CA GLN A 245 -4.50 16.92 -19.20
C GLN A 245 -5.86 17.07 -18.51
N LYS A 246 -5.88 17.60 -17.30
CA LYS A 246 -7.11 17.92 -16.57
C LYS A 246 -7.97 18.91 -17.38
N GLY A 247 -7.37 19.99 -17.89
CA GLY A 247 -8.08 20.97 -18.73
C GLY A 247 -8.78 20.33 -19.93
N TYR A 248 -8.10 19.44 -20.67
CA TYR A 248 -8.73 18.73 -21.80
C TYR A 248 -9.89 17.83 -21.38
N LEU A 249 -9.81 17.19 -20.21
CA LEU A 249 -10.90 16.36 -19.70
C LEU A 249 -12.10 17.21 -19.27
N ASP A 250 -11.86 18.37 -18.66
CA ASP A 250 -12.92 19.31 -18.28
C ASP A 250 -13.65 19.83 -19.54
N GLU A 251 -12.91 20.23 -20.59
CA GLU A 251 -13.48 20.64 -21.88
C GLU A 251 -14.33 19.53 -22.53
N GLU A 252 -13.84 18.29 -22.53
CA GLU A 252 -14.57 17.15 -23.08
C GLU A 252 -15.84 16.83 -22.26
N LEU A 253 -15.80 16.97 -20.94
CA LEU A 253 -16.97 16.81 -20.08
C LEU A 253 -18.03 17.88 -20.38
N ASP A 254 -17.63 19.13 -20.53
CA ASP A 254 -18.52 20.23 -20.90
C ASP A 254 -19.16 19.99 -22.26
N TYR A 255 -18.39 19.53 -23.25
CA TYR A 255 -18.92 19.18 -24.57
C TYR A 255 -19.99 18.07 -24.49
N ARG A 256 -19.72 16.99 -23.75
CA ARG A 256 -20.69 15.89 -23.59
C ARG A 256 -21.94 16.33 -22.87
N LYS A 257 -21.80 17.17 -21.83
CA LYS A 257 -22.94 17.74 -21.11
C LYS A 257 -23.80 18.58 -22.05
N GLN A 258 -23.19 19.46 -22.86
CA GLN A 258 -23.90 20.27 -23.83
C GLN A 258 -24.62 19.41 -24.88
N SER A 259 -23.96 18.37 -25.41
CA SER A 259 -24.57 17.44 -26.36
C SER A 259 -25.76 16.70 -25.76
N MET A 260 -25.66 16.28 -24.50
CA MET A 260 -26.75 15.63 -23.78
C MET A 260 -27.93 16.59 -23.55
N ASP A 261 -27.67 17.82 -23.12
CA ASP A 261 -28.70 18.84 -22.93
C ASP A 261 -29.43 19.17 -24.26
N GLN A 262 -28.69 19.23 -25.37
CA GLN A 262 -29.28 19.38 -26.71
C GLN A 262 -30.16 18.19 -27.09
N ALA A 263 -29.72 16.96 -26.82
CA ALA A 263 -30.50 15.75 -27.09
C ALA A 263 -31.79 15.73 -26.25
N HIS A 264 -31.71 16.05 -24.94
CA HIS A 264 -32.87 16.15 -24.07
C HIS A 264 -33.87 17.22 -24.55
N LYS A 265 -33.38 18.39 -24.95
CA LYS A 265 -34.23 19.44 -25.53
C LYS A 265 -34.95 18.93 -26.79
N ARG A 266 -34.24 18.22 -27.68
CA ARG A 266 -34.83 17.69 -28.90
C ARG A 266 -35.89 16.62 -28.62
N ILE A 267 -35.68 15.77 -27.61
CA ILE A 267 -36.67 14.80 -27.16
C ILE A 267 -37.94 15.51 -26.71
N LEU A 268 -37.82 16.52 -25.84
CA LEU A 268 -38.99 17.29 -25.35
C LEU A 268 -39.75 17.96 -26.50
N GLU A 269 -39.05 18.53 -27.49
CA GLU A 269 -39.69 19.10 -28.68
C GLU A 269 -40.45 18.04 -29.49
N LEU A 270 -39.84 16.87 -29.71
CA LEU A 270 -40.47 15.76 -30.42
C LEU A 270 -41.69 15.22 -29.67
N GLU A 271 -41.60 15.11 -28.34
CA GLU A 271 -42.71 14.71 -27.47
C GLU A 271 -43.88 15.69 -27.56
N ALA A 272 -43.60 17.00 -27.54
CA ALA A 272 -44.61 18.03 -27.72
C ALA A 272 -45.29 17.94 -29.10
N MET A 273 -44.51 17.81 -30.17
CA MET A 273 -45.06 17.67 -31.54
C MET A 273 -45.88 16.39 -31.70
N LEU A 274 -45.45 15.26 -31.10
CA LEU A 274 -46.23 14.02 -31.11
C LEU A 274 -47.55 14.18 -30.37
N PHE A 275 -47.53 14.86 -29.21
CA PHE A 275 -48.74 15.12 -28.45
C PHE A 275 -49.73 16.00 -29.23
N GLU A 276 -49.26 17.05 -29.90
CA GLU A 276 -50.08 17.90 -30.79
C GLU A 276 -50.66 17.12 -31.97
N ALA A 277 -49.86 16.28 -32.63
CA ALA A 277 -50.31 15.46 -33.76
C ALA A 277 -51.41 14.46 -33.35
N LEU A 278 -51.25 13.82 -32.19
CA LEU A 278 -52.26 12.91 -31.64
C LEU A 278 -53.56 13.65 -31.31
N GLN A 279 -53.50 14.87 -30.75
CA GLN A 279 -54.70 15.68 -30.51
C GLN A 279 -55.41 16.08 -31.81
N GLN A 280 -54.66 16.44 -32.86
CA GLN A 280 -55.25 16.75 -34.17
C GLN A 280 -55.91 15.54 -34.82
N GLU A 281 -55.34 14.34 -34.67
CA GLU A 281 -55.94 13.09 -35.17
C GLU A 281 -57.26 12.77 -34.45
N GLU A 282 -57.34 12.98 -33.13
CA GLU A 282 -58.59 12.86 -32.37
C GLU A 282 -59.63 13.90 -32.78
N HIS A 283 -59.22 15.15 -33.03
CA HIS A 283 -60.12 16.21 -33.53
C HIS A 283 -60.62 15.94 -34.96
N PHE A 284 -59.77 15.43 -35.87
CA PHE A 284 -60.18 15.03 -37.22
C PHE A 284 -61.17 13.86 -37.22
N ARG A 285 -61.08 12.95 -36.25
CA ARG A 285 -62.08 11.88 -36.04
C ARG A 285 -63.43 12.41 -35.56
N MET A 286 -63.45 13.55 -34.86
CA MET A 286 -64.64 14.17 -34.27
C MET A 286 -65.42 15.09 -35.24
N ASP A 287 -64.75 15.79 -36.16
CA ASP A 287 -65.36 16.84 -37.02
C ASP A 287 -65.92 16.38 -38.39
N GLY A 288 -66.12 15.07 -38.60
CA GLY A 288 -67.21 14.64 -39.49
C GLY A 288 -66.91 14.43 -40.98
N PHE A 289 -65.80 13.78 -41.32
CA PHE A 289 -65.72 12.97 -42.56
C PHE A 289 -65.27 11.55 -42.19
N LYS A 290 -66.22 10.62 -42.10
CA LYS A 290 -65.95 9.17 -42.10
C LYS A 290 -65.47 8.76 -43.50
N MET A 291 -64.29 9.22 -43.91
CA MET A 291 -63.58 8.65 -45.05
C MET A 291 -62.43 7.84 -44.47
N GLU A 292 -62.65 6.53 -44.46
CA GLU A 292 -61.72 5.46 -44.08
C GLU A 292 -60.86 5.74 -42.85
N ALA A 293 -61.31 5.17 -41.74
CA ALA A 293 -60.52 4.85 -40.56
C ALA A 293 -59.41 3.82 -40.85
N GLY A 294 -58.69 3.96 -41.96
CA GLY A 294 -57.68 3.04 -42.46
C GLY A 294 -56.34 3.31 -41.80
N LEU A 295 -56.16 2.76 -40.59
CA LEU A 295 -54.90 2.21 -40.05
C LEU A 295 -55.10 1.81 -38.58
N SER A 296 -55.82 2.64 -37.82
CA SER A 296 -56.25 2.27 -36.48
C SER A 296 -57.38 1.24 -36.51
N GLU A 297 -58.31 1.29 -37.46
CA GLU A 297 -59.44 0.32 -37.55
C GLU A 297 -59.10 -0.93 -38.38
N THR A 298 -57.87 -1.05 -38.93
CA THR A 298 -57.42 -2.23 -39.68
C THR A 298 -56.68 -3.27 -38.86
N LEU A 299 -56.19 -2.90 -37.67
CA LEU A 299 -55.57 -3.86 -36.75
C LEU A 299 -56.64 -4.42 -35.83
N THR A 300 -56.80 -5.73 -35.89
CA THR A 300 -57.61 -6.50 -34.94
C THR A 300 -57.08 -6.29 -33.51
N GLU A 301 -57.93 -6.48 -32.52
CA GLU A 301 -57.54 -6.26 -31.12
C GLU A 301 -56.39 -7.18 -30.68
N GLU A 302 -56.25 -8.35 -31.31
CA GLU A 302 -55.10 -9.24 -31.17
C GLU A 302 -53.81 -8.67 -31.76
N GLU A 303 -53.86 -8.02 -32.92
CA GLU A 303 -52.68 -7.39 -33.53
C GLU A 303 -52.20 -6.18 -32.74
N ARG A 304 -53.12 -5.38 -32.17
CA ARG A 304 -52.78 -4.27 -31.28
C ARG A 304 -52.13 -4.76 -29.99
N GLU A 305 -52.70 -5.79 -29.38
CA GLU A 305 -52.13 -6.37 -28.17
C GLU A 305 -50.79 -7.07 -28.45
N GLY A 306 -50.65 -7.69 -29.61
CA GLY A 306 -49.37 -8.22 -30.11
C GLY A 306 -48.30 -7.13 -30.26
N LEU A 307 -48.67 -5.99 -30.86
CA LEU A 307 -47.77 -4.84 -31.02
C LEU A 307 -47.40 -4.22 -29.67
N ARG A 308 -48.35 -4.09 -28.74
CA ARG A 308 -48.11 -3.57 -27.38
C ARG A 308 -47.12 -4.45 -26.62
N LYS A 309 -47.31 -5.77 -26.66
CA LYS A 309 -46.39 -6.76 -26.08
C LYS A 309 -45.01 -6.70 -26.72
N ALA A 310 -44.93 -6.60 -28.05
CA ALA A 310 -43.66 -6.48 -28.77
C ALA A 310 -42.92 -5.18 -28.41
N MET A 311 -43.63 -4.06 -28.31
CA MET A 311 -43.07 -2.77 -27.90
C MET A 311 -42.56 -2.79 -26.46
N ASP A 312 -43.33 -3.37 -25.52
CA ASP A 312 -42.90 -3.53 -24.14
C ASP A 312 -41.68 -4.47 -24.02
N GLN A 313 -41.63 -5.52 -24.85
CA GLN A 313 -40.52 -6.45 -24.91
C GLN A 313 -39.27 -5.78 -25.48
N TRP A 314 -39.42 -4.97 -26.53
CA TRP A 314 -38.34 -4.15 -27.08
C TRP A 314 -37.83 -3.12 -26.07
N LYS A 315 -38.73 -2.39 -25.39
CA LYS A 315 -38.37 -1.43 -24.35
C LYS A 315 -37.61 -2.09 -23.20
N ARG A 316 -38.04 -3.28 -22.76
CA ARG A 316 -37.31 -4.07 -21.76
C ARG A 316 -35.92 -4.48 -22.26
N SER A 317 -35.80 -4.94 -23.51
CA SER A 317 -34.51 -5.29 -24.12
C SER A 317 -33.55 -4.12 -24.13
N VAL A 318 -34.00 -2.96 -24.64
CA VAL A 318 -33.19 -1.74 -24.73
C VAL A 318 -32.74 -1.26 -23.35
N MET A 319 -33.61 -1.29 -22.34
CA MET A 319 -33.24 -0.91 -20.97
C MET A 319 -32.23 -1.88 -20.34
N CYS A 320 -32.33 -3.17 -20.63
CA CYS A 320 -31.34 -4.16 -20.18
C CYS A 320 -29.99 -3.92 -20.86
N GLU A 321 -29.98 -3.71 -22.18
CA GLU A 321 -28.76 -3.44 -22.94
C GLU A 321 -28.06 -2.15 -22.50
N LEU A 322 -28.82 -1.08 -22.20
CA LEU A 322 -28.26 0.17 -21.67
C LEU A 322 -27.58 -0.05 -20.32
N ARG A 323 -28.24 -0.74 -19.38
CA ARG A 323 -27.64 -1.05 -18.07
C ARG A 323 -26.40 -1.92 -18.18
N GLU A 324 -26.42 -2.87 -19.11
CA GLU A 324 -25.27 -3.74 -19.34
C GLU A 324 -24.08 -2.97 -19.93
N ARG A 325 -24.34 -2.01 -20.83
CA ARG A 325 -23.31 -1.09 -21.36
C ARG A 325 -22.76 -0.17 -20.27
N ASP A 326 -23.60 0.39 -19.41
CA ASP A 326 -23.15 1.22 -18.29
C ASP A 326 -22.31 0.42 -17.28
N ALA A 327 -22.74 -0.81 -16.95
CA ALA A 327 -21.98 -1.72 -16.10
C ALA A 327 -20.64 -2.12 -16.73
N GLN A 328 -20.61 -2.30 -18.06
CA GLN A 328 -19.40 -2.61 -18.80
C GLN A 328 -18.40 -1.45 -18.75
N ILE A 329 -18.86 -0.22 -19.00
CA ILE A 329 -18.02 0.99 -18.91
C ILE A 329 -17.45 1.13 -17.49
N LEU A 330 -18.27 0.88 -16.46
CA LEU A 330 -17.83 0.96 -15.07
C LEU A 330 -16.77 -0.11 -14.74
N ARG A 331 -16.93 -1.34 -15.23
CA ARG A 331 -15.92 -2.41 -15.09
C ARG A 331 -14.61 -2.02 -15.75
N GLU A 332 -14.64 -1.56 -17.00
CA GLU A 332 -13.44 -1.14 -17.74
C GLU A 332 -12.71 0.01 -17.03
N ARG A 333 -13.45 0.98 -16.50
CA ARG A 333 -12.88 2.10 -15.71
C ARG A 333 -12.25 1.61 -14.41
N MET A 334 -12.90 0.67 -13.72
CA MET A 334 -12.41 0.10 -12.46
C MET A 334 -11.12 -0.72 -12.68
N GLU A 335 -11.06 -1.51 -13.76
CA GLU A 335 -9.88 -2.27 -14.15
C GLU A 335 -8.70 -1.35 -14.48
N LEU A 336 -8.94 -0.25 -15.21
CA LEU A 336 -7.91 0.74 -15.52
C LEU A 336 -7.35 1.41 -14.25
N LEU A 337 -8.23 1.75 -13.30
CA LEU A 337 -7.85 2.31 -12.00
C LEU A 337 -7.02 1.32 -11.18
N GLN A 338 -7.42 0.04 -11.12
CA GLN A 338 -6.68 -0.99 -10.42
C GLN A 338 -5.29 -1.22 -11.02
N LEU A 339 -5.16 -1.22 -12.35
CA LEU A 339 -3.88 -1.35 -13.03
C LEU A 339 -2.96 -0.17 -12.68
N THR A 340 -3.49 1.05 -12.71
CA THR A 340 -2.75 2.28 -12.36
C THR A 340 -2.32 2.28 -10.89
N GLN A 341 -3.18 1.81 -9.98
CA GLN A 341 -2.89 1.69 -8.56
C GLN A 341 -1.84 0.60 -8.27
N GLN A 342 -1.88 -0.54 -8.97
CA GLN A 342 -0.81 -1.54 -8.89
C GLN A 342 0.53 -0.96 -9.34
N VAL A 343 0.60 -0.29 -10.49
CA VAL A 343 1.84 0.33 -10.98
C VAL A 343 2.37 1.38 -9.99
N ASN A 344 1.50 2.22 -9.43
CA ASN A 344 1.90 3.19 -8.41
C ASN A 344 2.34 2.56 -7.08
N THR A 345 1.71 1.47 -6.64
CA THR A 345 2.11 0.76 -5.41
C THR A 345 3.43 0.02 -5.58
N PHE A 346 3.71 -0.54 -6.76
CA PHE A 346 5.04 -1.08 -7.10
C PHE A 346 6.10 0.04 -7.11
N SER A 347 5.81 1.18 -7.74
CA SER A 347 6.70 2.35 -7.72
C SER A 347 6.90 2.93 -6.32
N PHE A 348 5.87 3.01 -5.47
CA PHE A 348 5.96 3.46 -4.08
C PHE A 348 6.71 2.47 -3.19
N ARG A 349 6.57 1.15 -3.40
CA ARG A 349 7.39 0.15 -2.71
C ARG A 349 8.85 0.22 -3.14
N HIS A 350 9.12 0.52 -4.40
CA HIS A 350 10.48 0.71 -4.90
C HIS A 350 11.09 2.01 -4.31
N LEU A 351 10.37 3.13 -4.36
CA LEU A 351 10.78 4.38 -3.71
C LEU A 351 10.91 4.23 -2.18
N GLY A 352 10.03 3.45 -1.55
CA GLY A 352 10.05 3.15 -0.12
C GLY A 352 11.29 2.36 0.29
N HIS A 353 11.62 1.29 -0.44
CA HIS A 353 12.88 0.55 -0.21
C HIS A 353 14.10 1.43 -0.46
N HIS A 354 14.11 2.26 -1.50
CA HIS A 354 15.20 3.20 -1.75
C HIS A 354 15.31 4.28 -0.67
N ARG A 355 14.19 4.76 -0.10
CA ARG A 355 14.19 5.71 1.02
C ARG A 355 14.62 5.07 2.34
N CYS A 356 14.21 3.85 2.63
CA CYS A 356 14.68 3.09 3.78
C CYS A 356 16.18 2.79 3.66
N PHE A 357 16.66 2.43 2.46
CA PHE A 357 18.07 2.23 2.19
C PHE A 357 18.88 3.52 2.33
N LEU A 358 18.39 4.64 1.78
CA LEU A 358 19.04 5.96 1.93
C LEU A 358 19.04 6.44 3.38
N PHE A 359 17.97 6.20 4.15
CA PHE A 359 17.89 6.54 5.57
C PHE A 359 18.86 5.71 6.40
N LEU A 360 18.92 4.39 6.20
CA LEU A 360 19.89 3.52 6.86
C LEU A 360 21.31 3.89 6.45
N PHE A 361 21.57 4.13 5.16
CA PHE A 361 22.87 4.57 4.68
C PHE A 361 23.31 5.90 5.29
N LEU A 362 22.43 6.90 5.35
CA LEU A 362 22.69 8.18 6.00
C LEU A 362 22.88 8.03 7.51
N PHE A 363 22.07 7.22 8.17
CA PHE A 363 22.15 6.95 9.61
C PHE A 363 23.47 6.27 9.98
N PHE A 364 23.87 5.23 9.26
CA PHE A 364 25.15 4.55 9.47
C PHE A 364 26.35 5.41 9.07
N SER A 365 26.22 6.25 8.03
CA SER A 365 27.28 7.21 7.66
C SER A 365 27.45 8.30 8.71
N LEU A 366 26.36 8.84 9.26
CA LEU A 366 26.40 9.78 10.38
C LEU A 366 26.97 9.14 11.65
N ALA A 367 26.56 7.90 11.96
CA ALA A 367 27.10 7.18 13.09
C ALA A 367 28.61 6.93 12.93
N PHE A 368 29.07 6.56 11.73
CA PHE A 368 30.49 6.37 11.44
C PHE A 368 31.30 7.67 11.57
N ILE A 369 30.73 8.81 11.14
CA ILE A 369 31.38 10.12 11.21
C ILE A 369 31.35 10.72 12.62
N LEU A 370 30.35 10.38 13.44
CA LEU A 370 30.30 10.76 14.86
C LEU A 370 31.15 9.84 15.74
N TRP A 371 31.59 8.69 15.23
CA TRP A 371 32.39 7.68 15.95
C TRP A 371 33.88 7.67 15.57
N SER A 372 34.24 8.18 14.38
CA SER A 372 35.63 8.44 13.98
C SER A 372 36.09 9.81 14.46
#